data_AF-A0A7C3MVD9-F1
#
_entry.id   AF-A0A7C3MVD9-F1
#
_cell.length_a   1.000
_cell.length_b   1.000
_cell.length_c   1.000
_cell.angle_alpha   90.00
_cell.angle_beta   90.00
_cell.angle_gamma   90.00
#
_symmetry.space_group_name_H-M   'P 1'
#
loop_
_entity.id
_entity.type
_entity.pdbx_description
1 polymer ?
#
loop_
_entity_poly.entity_id
_entity_poly.type
_entity_poly.pdbx_seq_one_letter_code
_entity_poly.pdbx_strand_id
1 'polypeptide(L)' 'MTPTLQQKLKTLPDRPGCYIMKDEHGEVIYVGKAISLKNRVRSYFQKGASRGPKVERLVGRVADLDV' A
#
# COMPACT_ATOMS: atom_id res chain seq x y z
N MET A 1 7.65 8.69 -3.80
CA MET A 1 7.89 7.45 -3.05
C MET A 1 9.09 7.66 -2.17
N THR A 2 8.92 7.61 -0.86
CA THR A 2 10.02 7.65 0.12
C THR A 2 10.85 6.38 0.02
N PRO A 3 12.18 6.44 0.28
CA PRO A 3 13.06 5.26 0.19
C PRO A 3 12.64 4.14 1.15
N THR A 4 12.04 4.48 2.28
CA THR A 4 11.50 3.55 3.29
C THR A 4 10.29 2.76 2.79
N LEU A 5 9.33 3.39 2.09
CA LEU A 5 8.15 2.69 1.57
C LEU A 5 8.53 1.63 0.51
N GLN A 6 9.49 1.93 -0.36
CA GLN A 6 9.96 0.96 -1.36
C GLN A 6 10.61 -0.27 -0.72
N GLN A 7 11.36 -0.09 0.37
CA GLN A 7 11.92 -1.23 1.12
C GLN A 7 10.81 -2.06 1.76
N LYS A 8 9.83 -1.43 2.40
CA LYS A 8 8.67 -2.14 2.99
C LYS A 8 7.90 -2.96 1.95
N LEU A 9 7.69 -2.43 0.74
CA LEU A 9 7.04 -3.16 -0.36
C LEU A 9 7.82 -4.41 -0.82
N LYS A 10 9.14 -4.42 -0.65
CA LYS A 10 9.99 -5.58 -0.98
C LYS A 10 9.89 -6.67 0.09
N THR A 11 9.71 -6.30 1.36
CA THR A 11 9.68 -7.22 2.51
C THR A 11 8.29 -7.75 2.86
N LEU A 12 7.26 -7.42 2.09
CA LEU A 12 5.90 -7.88 2.35
C LEU A 12 5.76 -9.41 2.34
N PRO A 13 5.09 -10.00 3.35
CA PRO A 13 4.92 -11.43 3.43
C PRO A 13 3.86 -11.92 2.44
N ASP A 14 4.06 -13.14 1.94
CA ASP A 14 3.09 -13.82 1.07
C ASP A 14 2.13 -14.69 1.90
N ARG A 15 1.32 -14.03 2.73
CA ARG A 15 0.37 -14.67 3.64
C ARG A 15 -0.87 -13.80 3.84
N PRO A 16 -1.98 -14.35 4.37
CA PRO A 16 -3.16 -13.56 4.67
C PRO A 16 -2.93 -12.62 5.84
N GLY A 17 -3.59 -11.47 5.81
CA GLY A 17 -3.52 -10.47 6.87
C GLY A 17 -4.22 -9.17 6.53
N CYS A 18 -4.08 -8.20 7.42
CA CYS A 18 -4.52 -6.83 7.25
C CYS A 18 -3.33 -5.92 6.98
N TYR A 19 -3.54 -4.83 6.26
CA TYR A 19 -2.54 -3.79 6.03
C TYR A 19 -3.13 -2.41 6.27
N ILE A 20 -2.27 -1.50 6.69
CA ILE A 20 -2.62 -0.11 7.02
C ILE A 20 -1.75 0.79 6.16
N MET A 21 -2.36 1.73 5.45
CA MET A 21 -1.65 2.78 4.72
C MET A 21 -1.80 4.09 5.49
N LYS A 22 -0.68 4.81 5.60
CA LYS A 22 -0.61 6.11 6.26
C LYS A 22 -0.14 7.19 5.32
N ASP A 23 -0.55 8.43 5.59
CA ASP A 23 -0.01 9.60 4.89
C ASP A 23 1.29 10.11 5.50
N GLU A 24 1.79 11.23 4.98
CA GLU A 24 3.06 11.84 5.39
C GLU A 24 3.08 12.31 6.85
N HIS A 25 1.91 12.53 7.46
CA HIS A 25 1.76 12.90 8.86
C HIS A 25 1.62 11.67 9.77
N GLY A 26 1.59 10.46 9.19
CA GLY A 26 1.38 9.22 9.92
C GLY A 26 -0.08 8.90 10.21
N GLU A 27 -1.03 9.65 9.63
CA GLU A 27 -2.47 9.40 9.81
C GLU A 27 -2.89 8.16 9.02
N VAL A 28 -3.74 7.32 9.62
CA VAL A 28 -4.29 6.14 8.94
C VAL A 28 -5.33 6.58 7.93
N ILE A 29 -5.03 6.41 6.64
CA ILE A 29 -5.92 6.82 5.54
C ILE A 29 -6.64 5.63 4.90
N TYR A 30 -6.16 4.40 5.12
CA TYR A 30 -6.79 3.21 4.57
C TYR A 30 -6.37 1.94 5.32
N VAL A 31 -7.33 1.04 5.53
CA VAL A 31 -7.10 -0.32 6.04
C VAL A 31 -7.71 -1.32 5.06
N GLY A 32 -6.95 -2.33 4.70
CA GLY A 32 -7.40 -3.41 3.82
C GLY A 32 -7.02 -4.78 4.37
N LYS A 33 -7.69 -5.82 3.85
CA LYS A 33 -7.32 -7.22 4.09
C LYS A 33 -6.95 -7.90 2.77
N ALA A 34 -6.10 -8.89 2.84
CA ALA A 34 -5.67 -9.66 1.68
C ALA A 34 -5.42 -11.13 2.04
N ILE A 35 -5.58 -12.01 1.04
CA ILE A 35 -5.10 -13.41 1.12
C ILE A 35 -3.58 -13.46 0.96
N SER A 36 -3.02 -12.57 0.13
CA SER A 36 -1.58 -12.33 0.01
C SER A 36 -1.31 -10.85 0.14
N LEU A 37 -0.72 -10.45 1.26
CA LEU A 37 -0.33 -9.06 1.51
C LEU A 37 0.65 -8.56 0.44
N LYS A 38 1.64 -9.38 0.08
CA LYS A 38 2.60 -9.08 -1.00
C LYS A 38 1.92 -8.74 -2.31
N ASN A 39 0.99 -9.57 -2.80
CA ASN A 39 0.34 -9.34 -4.08
C ASN A 39 -0.62 -8.15 -4.03
N ARG A 40 -1.44 -8.08 -2.97
CA ARG A 40 -2.47 -7.05 -2.85
C ARG A 40 -1.88 -5.65 -2.69
N VAL A 41 -0.87 -5.48 -1.85
CA VAL A 41 -0.29 -4.16 -1.63
C VAL A 41 0.50 -3.71 -2.86
N ARG A 42 1.26 -4.62 -3.49
CA ARG A 42 2.03 -4.27 -4.71
C ARG A 42 1.15 -3.84 -5.88
N SER A 43 -0.08 -4.35 -6.01
CA SER A 43 -0.98 -3.92 -7.10
C SER A 43 -1.33 -2.43 -7.04
N TYR A 44 -1.27 -1.81 -5.86
CA TYR A 44 -1.45 -0.35 -5.73
C TYR A 44 -0.26 0.47 -6.24
N PHE A 45 0.92 -0.12 -6.44
CA PHE A 45 2.12 0.61 -6.85
C PHE A 45 2.66 0.17 -8.23
N GLN A 46 1.99 -0.78 -8.88
CA GLN A 46 2.31 -1.18 -10.25
C GLN A 46 1.92 -0.09 -11.26
N LYS A 47 2.86 0.27 -12.14
CA LYS A 47 2.62 1.20 -13.25
C LYS A 47 1.59 0.60 -14.22
N GLY A 48 0.66 1.42 -14.70
CA GLY A 48 -0.37 0.99 -15.66
C GLY A 48 -1.53 0.17 -15.08
N ALA A 49 -1.57 -0.04 -13.76
CA ALA A 49 -2.73 -0.67 -13.12
C ALA A 49 -3.95 0.27 -13.24
N SER A 50 -4.92 -0.10 -14.08
CA SER A 50 -6.20 0.61 -14.22
C SER A 50 -6.92 0.59 -12.87
N ARG A 51 -6.99 1.76 -12.24
CA ARG A 51 -7.53 1.95 -10.91
C ARG A 51 -8.59 3.04 -11.00
N GLY A 52 -9.68 2.86 -10.26
CA GLY A 52 -10.68 3.92 -10.16
C GLY A 52 -10.07 5.19 -9.54
N PRO A 53 -10.62 6.38 -9.84
CA PRO A 53 -10.04 7.68 -9.43
C PRO A 53 -9.86 7.82 -7.92
N LYS A 54 -10.71 7.16 -7.11
CA LYS A 54 -10.57 7.08 -5.65
C LYS A 54 -9.26 6.42 -5.22
N VAL A 55 -8.89 5.31 -5.87
CA VAL A 55 -7.70 4.52 -5.52
C VAL A 55 -6.44 5.25 -5.96
N GLU A 56 -6.46 5.92 -7.11
CA GLU A 56 -5.33 6.74 -7.55
C GLU A 56 -5.05 7.88 -6.57
N ARG A 57 -6.09 8.62 -6.15
CA ARG A 57 -5.95 9.68 -5.13
C ARG A 57 -5.43 9.14 -3.80
N LEU A 58 -5.93 7.98 -3.37
CA LEU A 58 -5.44 7.33 -2.16
C LEU A 58 -3.93 7.03 -2.26
N VAL A 59 -3.52 6.34 -3.33
CA VAL A 59 -2.11 5.94 -3.52
C VAL A 59 -1.19 7.14 -3.60
N GLY A 60 -1.63 8.26 -4.19
CA GLY A 60 -0.88 9.51 -4.22
C GLY A 60 -0.58 10.09 -2.83
N ARG A 61 -1.40 9.79 -1.82
CA ARG A 61 -1.21 10.23 -0.44
C ARG A 61 -0.44 9.25 0.44
N VAL A 62 -0.22 8.01 -0.02
CA VAL A 62 0.45 7.00 0.81
C VAL A 62 1.94 7.34 0.96
N ALA A 63 2.36 7.56 2.21
CA ALA A 63 3.75 7.75 2.57
C ALA A 63 4.33 6.55 3.35
N ASP A 64 3.48 5.79 4.05
CA ASP A 64 3.91 4.64 4.85
C ASP A 64 2.90 3.47 4.84
N LEU A 65 3.38 2.29 5.24
CA LEU A 65 2.64 1.02 5.25
C LEU A 65 2.98 0.18 6.48
N ASP A 66 1.96 -0.39 7.14
CA ASP A 66 2.10 -1.43 8.16
C ASP A 66 1.33 -2.71 7.78
N VAL A 67 1.81 -3.86 8.24
CA VAL A 67 1.30 -5.23 7.96
C VAL A 67 1.43 -6.15 9.17
#